data_AF-A0A3M2LUE5-F1
#
_entry.id   AF-A0A3M2LUE5-F1
#
_cell.length_a   1.000
_cell.length_b   1.000
_cell.length_c   1.000
_cell.angle_alpha   90.00
_cell.angle_beta   90.00
_cell.angle_gamma   90.00
#
_symmetry.space_group_name_H-M   'P 1'
#
loop_
_entity.id
_entity.type
_entity.pdbx_description
1 polymer ?
#
loop_
_entity_poly.entity_id
_entity_poly.type
_entity_poly.pdbx_seq_one_letter_code
_entity_poly.pdbx_strand_id
1 'polypeptide(L)' 'MKINVYRTVHGDYVGIDEWNREWGGFKPSRTCTGWWDAYLPDGRRKELFEPSGDPLRVAQRLFSEA' A
#
# COMPACT_ATOMS: atom_id res chain seq x y z
N MET A 1 5.54 -14.92 -0.07
CA MET A 1 4.86 -14.43 -1.29
C MET A 1 5.48 -13.11 -1.69
N LYS A 2 5.74 -12.88 -2.98
CA LYS A 2 6.33 -11.62 -3.47
C LYS A 2 5.22 -10.62 -3.76
N ILE A 3 5.42 -9.36 -3.39
CA ILE A 3 4.54 -8.25 -3.74
C ILE A 3 5.34 -7.19 -4.50
N ASN A 4 4.80 -6.75 -5.62
CA ASN A 4 5.32 -5.63 -6.39
C ASN A 4 4.48 -4.38 -6.09
N VAL A 5 5.09 -3.21 -6.25
CA VAL A 5 4.40 -1.94 -6.05
C VAL A 5 4.52 -1.09 -7.31
N TYR A 6 3.38 -0.59 -7.78
CA TYR A 6 3.32 0.33 -8.91
C TYR A 6 2.73 1.65 -8.44
N ARG A 7 3.23 2.76 -9.00
CA ARG A 7 2.70 4.09 -8.75
C ARG A 7 1.75 4.48 -9.88
N THR A 8 0.55 4.91 -9.54
CA THR A 8 -0.45 5.40 -10.50
C THR A 8 -0.14 6.83 -10.94
N VAL A 9 -0.77 7.28 -12.02
CA VAL A 9 -0.66 8.67 -12.50
C VAL A 9 -1.16 9.71 -11.47
N HIS A 10 -2.03 9.29 -10.56
CA HIS A 10 -2.57 10.14 -9.49
C HIS A 10 -1.65 10.19 -8.25
N GLY A 11 -0.54 9.46 -8.27
CA GLY A 11 0.42 9.39 -7.18
C GLY A 11 0.07 8.40 -6.07
N ASP A 12 -1.00 7.62 -6.24
CA ASP A 12 -1.33 6.49 -5.39
C ASP A 12 -0.43 5.29 -5.72
N TYR A 13 -0.37 4.31 -4.82
CA TYR A 13 0.36 3.07 -5.01
C TYR A 13 -0.59 1.88 -5.01
N VAL A 14 -0.27 0.88 -5.83
CA VAL A 14 -1.03 -0.37 -5.94
C VAL A 14 -0.09 -1.53 -5.69
N GLY A 15 -0.49 -2.43 -4.79
CA GLY A 15 0.17 -3.70 -4.55
C GLY A 15 -0.29 -4.74 -5.57
N ILE A 16 0.66 -5.34 -6.27
CA ILE A 16 0.42 -6.39 -7.27
C ILE A 16 1.03 -7.70 -6.79
N ASP A 17 0.23 -8.77 -6.78
CA ASP A 17 0.68 -10.11 -6.40
C ASP A 17 1.54 -10.77 -7.50
N GLU A 18 2.05 -11.98 -7.23
CA GLU A 18 2.89 -12.72 -8.18
C GLU A 18 2.16 -13.21 -9.44
N TRP A 19 0.82 -13.14 -9.45
CA TRP A 19 -0.03 -13.47 -10.59
C TRP A 19 -0.52 -12.21 -11.34
N ASN A 20 0.10 -11.05 -11.09
CA ASN A 20 -0.29 -9.75 -11.65
C ASN A 20 -1.71 -9.30 -11.29
N ARG A 21 -2.23 -9.71 -10.14
CA ARG A 21 -3.53 -9.23 -9.65
C ARG A 21 -3.34 -8.09 -8.68
N GLU A 22 -4.19 -7.07 -8.81
CA GLU A 22 -4.30 -6.00 -7.83
C GLU A 22 -4.80 -6.58 -6.51
N TRP A 23 -3.96 -6.44 -5.48
CA TRP A 23 -4.29 -6.89 -4.13
C TRP A 23 -4.85 -5.72 -3.31
N GLY A 24 -4.36 -4.50 -3.50
CA GLY A 24 -4.85 -3.33 -2.75
C GLY A 24 -4.16 -2.04 -3.15
N GLY A 25 -4.70 -0.92 -2.69
CA GLY A 25 -4.18 0.41 -2.98
C GLY A 25 -3.78 1.14 -1.71
N PHE A 26 -2.78 2.02 -1.77
CA PHE A 26 -2.38 2.84 -0.63
C PHE A 26 -1.75 4.15 -1.07
N LYS A 27 -1.87 5.19 -0.25
CA LYS A 27 -1.33 6.52 -0.54
C LYS A 27 -0.78 7.18 0.72
N PRO A 28 0.27 8.01 0.58
CA PRO A 28 0.78 8.74 1.73
C PRO A 28 -0.24 9.81 2.16
N SER A 29 -0.33 10.03 3.47
CA SER A 29 -1.10 11.13 4.03
C SER A 29 -0.54 12.46 3.54
N ARG A 30 -1.44 13.37 3.15
CA ARG A 30 -1.07 14.73 2.70
C ARG A 30 -0.68 15.66 3.85
N THR A 31 -1.05 15.31 5.08
CA THR A 31 -0.89 16.18 6.26
C THR A 31 0.02 15.60 7.31
N CYS A 32 0.19 14.27 7.35
CA CYS A 32 0.98 13.59 8.38
C CYS A 32 2.07 12.73 7.72
N THR A 33 3.30 13.25 7.68
CA THR A 33 4.45 12.52 7.13
C THR A 33 4.62 11.15 7.78
N GLY A 34 4.84 10.12 6.95
CA GLY A 34 4.99 8.73 7.41
C GLY A 34 3.67 7.99 7.66
N TRP A 35 2.52 8.66 7.65
CA TRP A 35 1.22 8.00 7.68
C TRP A 35 0.74 7.65 6.28
N TRP A 36 0.06 6.52 6.16
CA TRP A 36 -0.47 6.01 4.90
C TRP A 36 -1.91 5.53 5.09
N ASP A 37 -2.71 5.78 4.07
CA ASP A 37 -4.09 5.32 3.98
C ASP A 37 -4.18 4.23 2.91
N ALA A 38 -4.73 3.09 3.27
CA ALA A 38 -4.74 1.88 2.46
C ALA A 38 -6.14 1.28 2.32
N TYR A 39 -6.39 0.64 1.19
CA TYR A 39 -7.57 -0.15 0.87
C TYR A 39 -7.14 -1.58 0.59
N LEU A 40 -7.62 -2.50 1.42
CA LEU A 40 -7.35 -3.94 1.34
C LEU A 40 -8.29 -4.61 0.32
N PRO A 41 -7.97 -5.83 -0.16
CA PRO A 41 -8.78 -6.51 -1.17
C PRO A 41 -10.20 -6.84 -0.71
N ASP A 42 -10.40 -6.96 0.60
CA ASP A 42 -11.72 -7.18 1.21
C ASP A 42 -12.55 -5.89 1.36
N GLY A 43 -12.06 -4.76 0.83
CA GLY A 43 -12.70 -3.46 0.89
C GLY A 43 -12.48 -2.71 2.21
N ARG A 44 -11.74 -3.27 3.19
CA ARG A 44 -11.42 -2.57 4.43
C ARG A 44 -10.43 -1.44 4.16
N ARG A 45 -10.72 -0.29 4.75
CA ARG A 45 -9.78 0.82 4.87
C ARG A 45 -8.88 0.59 6.08
N LYS A 46 -7.59 0.90 5.95
CA LYS A 46 -6.60 0.79 7.01
C LYS A 46 -5.60 1.92 6.95
N GLU A 47 -5.33 2.51 8.10
CA GLU A 47 -4.24 3.47 8.26
C GLU A 47 -3.03 2.77 8.89
N LEU A 48 -1.83 3.12 8.42
CA LEU A 48 -0.59 2.62 8.99
C LEU A 48 0.48 3.72 9.03
N PHE A 49 1.40 3.57 9.98
CA PHE A 49 2.56 4.44 10.08
C PHE A 49 3.81 3.70 9.62
N GLU A 50 4.46 4.20 8.56
CA GLU A 50 5.73 3.73 8.01
C GLU A 50 6.68 4.92 7.81
N PRO A 51 7.60 5.18 8.77
CA PRO A 51 8.40 6.41 8.81
C PRO A 51 9.45 6.49 7.70
N SER A 52 9.81 5.37 7.07
CA SER A 52 10.77 5.38 5.96
C SER A 52 10.22 6.03 4.69
N GLY A 53 8.90 6.15 4.58
CA GLY A 53 8.25 6.64 3.36
C GLY A 53 8.38 5.69 2.17
N ASP A 54 8.86 4.46 2.38
CA ASP A 54 9.06 3.45 1.34
C ASP A 54 7.75 2.71 1.02
N PRO A 55 7.17 2.90 -0.19
CA PRO A 55 5.95 2.23 -0.60
C PRO A 55 6.04 0.69 -0.56
N LEU A 56 7.23 0.11 -0.78
CA LEU A 56 7.41 -1.33 -0.75
C LEU A 56 7.24 -1.88 0.67
N ARG A 57 7.77 -1.18 1.68
CA ARG A 57 7.61 -1.57 3.08
C ARG A 57 6.17 -1.46 3.53
N VAL A 58 5.47 -0.42 3.08
CA VAL A 58 4.02 -0.26 3.29
C VAL A 58 3.27 -1.46 2.72
N ALA A 59 3.49 -1.80 1.45
CA ALA A 59 2.86 -2.95 0.81
C ALA A 59 3.16 -4.26 1.53
N GLN A 60 4.41 -4.50 1.93
CA GLN A 60 4.80 -5.71 2.66
C GLN A 60 4.07 -5.86 3.99
N ARG A 61 3.94 -4.77 4.76
CA ARG A 61 3.22 -4.78 6.04
C ARG A 61 1.73 -5.02 5.84
N LEU A 62 1.12 -4.28 4.93
CA LEU A 62 -0.27 -4.46 4.54
C LEU A 62 -0.55 -5.91 4.10
N PHE A 63 0.33 -6.48 3.29
CA PHE A 63 0.23 -7.86 2.81
C PHE A 63 0.37 -8.90 3.92
N SER A 64 1.23 -8.67 4.91
CA SER A 64 1.35 -9.58 6.07
C SER A 64 0.14 -9.59 7.00
N GLU A 65 -0.78 -8.63 6.83
CA GLU A 65 -1.92 -8.42 7.73
C GLU A 65 -3.29 -8.70 7.08
N ALA A 66 -3.33 -9.15 5.81
CA ALA A 66 -4.55 -9.61 5.13
C ALA A 66 -4.61 -11.13 5.01
#